data_AF-A0A8M1KF24-F1
#
_entry.id   AF-A0A8M1KF24-F1
#
_cell.length_a   1.000
_cell.length_b   1.000
_cell.length_c   1.000
_cell.angle_alpha   90.00
_cell.angle_beta   90.00
_cell.angle_gamma   90.00
#
_symmetry.space_group_name_H-M   'P 1'
#
loop_
_entity.id
_entity.type
_entity.pdbx_description
1 polymer ?
#
loop_
_entity_poly.entity_id
_entity_poly.type
_entity_poly.pdbx_seq_one_letter_code
_entity_poly.pdbx_strand_id
1 'polypeptide(L)'
;MLSFQVETVPLCPDIMFIIIPENVKLFGRTLIISSTLLLQDFKFPGFSNLEHTDIPGLPNTSQHLDSISEVQGFNPGFLKIWKPFFLSECSITVFKDTFWWFFLHSFKPSLKDENRLFDCISSGFVSLLLMVDNDVKDKLFKVYAECLAQAIYVAFIGAFPQSQEHFDDNFTAELAEVTSLWVSGLKPKLFSWKKWQRRWLTPAKDAIKTEENIVC
;
A
#
# COMPACT_ATOMS: atom_id res chain seq x y z
N MET A 1 8.22 -48.08 -4.02
CA MET A 1 7.46 -47.32 -5.02
C MET A 1 6.12 -46.99 -4.36
N LEU A 2 6.05 -45.85 -3.66
CA LEU A 2 4.87 -45.44 -2.88
C LEU A 2 4.17 -44.32 -3.65
N SER A 3 2.98 -44.62 -4.13
CA SER A 3 2.06 -43.69 -4.79
C SER A 3 1.48 -42.72 -3.77
N PHE A 4 1.84 -41.43 -3.88
CA PHE A 4 1.17 -40.35 -3.18
C PHE A 4 -0.16 -40.06 -3.87
N GLN A 5 -1.28 -40.36 -3.21
CA GLN A 5 -2.57 -39.80 -3.59
C GLN A 5 -2.58 -38.32 -3.19
N VAL A 6 -2.71 -37.45 -4.18
CA VAL A 6 -3.01 -36.03 -3.99
C VAL A 6 -4.51 -35.93 -3.70
N GLU A 7 -4.86 -35.85 -2.41
CA GLU A 7 -6.21 -35.45 -2.02
C GLU A 7 -6.41 -33.97 -2.34
N THR A 8 -7.27 -33.70 -3.32
CA THR A 8 -7.75 -32.36 -3.65
C THR A 8 -8.65 -31.87 -2.52
N VAL A 9 -8.11 -30.99 -1.66
CA VAL A 9 -8.92 -30.26 -0.68
C VAL A 9 -9.91 -29.36 -1.43
N PRO A 10 -11.23 -29.50 -1.20
CA PRO A 10 -12.23 -28.72 -1.94
C PRO A 10 -12.12 -27.23 -1.57
N LEU A 11 -12.08 -26.40 -2.60
CA LEU A 11 -12.20 -24.95 -2.53
C LEU A 11 -13.51 -24.58 -1.81
N CYS A 12 -13.42 -23.89 -0.67
CA CYS A 12 -14.59 -23.25 -0.04
C CYS A 12 -15.28 -22.34 -1.08
N PRO A 13 -16.56 -22.53 -1.39
CA PRO A 13 -17.29 -21.75 -2.39
C PRO A 13 -17.88 -20.45 -1.83
N ASP A 14 -17.18 -19.78 -0.91
CA ASP A 14 -17.68 -18.57 -0.23
C ASP A 14 -16.83 -17.32 -0.53
N ILE A 15 -16.46 -17.12 -1.79
CA ILE A 15 -16.16 -15.76 -2.28
C ILE A 15 -17.35 -15.34 -3.13
N MET A 16 -18.43 -15.03 -2.43
CA MET A 16 -19.52 -14.24 -2.97
C MET A 16 -18.90 -12.97 -3.56
N PHE A 17 -19.14 -12.73 -4.85
CA PHE A 17 -18.88 -11.42 -5.47
C PHE A 17 -19.55 -10.36 -4.60
N ILE A 18 -18.77 -9.66 -3.77
CA ILE A 18 -19.27 -8.50 -3.05
C ILE A 18 -19.48 -7.42 -4.10
N ILE A 19 -20.72 -7.31 -4.58
CA ILE A 19 -21.23 -6.11 -5.20
C ILE A 19 -21.14 -5.03 -4.12
N ILE A 20 -20.14 -4.16 -4.22
CA ILE A 20 -20.08 -2.94 -3.41
C ILE A 20 -21.34 -2.14 -3.76
N PRO A 21 -22.21 -1.79 -2.80
CA PRO A 21 -23.45 -1.08 -3.08
C PRO A 21 -23.15 0.26 -3.74
N GLU A 22 -23.98 0.66 -4.72
CA GLU A 22 -23.91 1.91 -5.50
C GLU A 22 -23.93 3.21 -4.66
N ASN A 23 -23.99 3.12 -3.32
CA ASN A 23 -24.04 4.26 -2.41
C ASN A 23 -22.78 4.48 -1.57
N VAL A 24 -21.66 3.81 -1.87
CA VAL A 24 -20.37 4.26 -1.30
C VAL A 24 -19.95 5.52 -2.05
N LYS A 25 -20.09 6.69 -1.41
CA LYS A 25 -19.46 7.94 -1.83
C LYS A 25 -17.94 7.82 -1.71
N LEU A 26 -17.34 7.00 -2.56
CA LEU A 26 -15.89 6.93 -2.72
C LEU A 26 -15.51 8.10 -3.64
N PHE A 27 -14.55 8.88 -3.19
CA PHE A 27 -14.03 10.05 -3.90
C PHE A 27 -14.88 11.34 -3.81
N GLY A 28 -15.03 11.84 -2.57
CA GLY A 28 -15.50 13.20 -2.29
C GLY A 28 -14.44 14.11 -1.64
N ARG A 29 -13.15 13.73 -1.67
CA ARG A 29 -12.05 14.55 -1.13
C ARG A 29 -10.82 14.42 -2.01
N THR A 30 -10.52 15.52 -2.70
CA THR A 30 -9.33 15.77 -3.49
C THR A 30 -8.07 15.40 -2.69
N LEU A 31 -7.43 14.27 -3.01
CA LEU A 31 -5.99 14.21 -2.89
C LEU A 31 -5.49 15.27 -3.86
N ILE A 32 -4.96 16.38 -3.35
CA ILE A 32 -4.42 17.43 -4.20
C ILE A 32 -3.21 16.81 -4.90
N ILE A 33 -3.40 16.41 -6.15
CA ILE A 33 -2.32 16.03 -7.08
C ILE A 33 -1.58 17.32 -7.42
N SER A 34 -0.76 17.80 -6.48
CA SER A 34 0.00 19.04 -6.61
C SER A 34 1.46 18.80 -6.97
N SER A 35 1.89 17.54 -7.10
CA SER A 35 3.29 17.23 -7.38
C SER A 35 3.54 17.17 -8.88
N THR A 36 4.26 18.15 -9.40
CA THR A 36 4.96 18.11 -10.70
C THR A 36 6.27 17.31 -10.60
N LEU A 37 6.38 16.44 -9.60
CA LEU A 37 7.63 15.74 -9.28
C LEU A 37 7.83 14.60 -10.27
N LEU A 38 8.94 14.68 -10.99
CA LEU A 38 9.44 13.58 -11.80
C LEU A 38 10.32 12.69 -10.92
N LEU A 39 10.11 11.39 -11.05
CA LEU A 39 10.84 10.37 -10.29
C LEU A 39 12.36 10.49 -10.43
N GLN A 40 12.82 10.81 -11.64
CA GLN A 40 14.23 10.95 -11.97
C GLN A 40 14.91 12.14 -11.28
N ASP A 41 14.17 13.21 -11.00
CA ASP A 41 14.68 14.47 -10.43
C ASP A 41 14.53 14.50 -8.90
N PHE A 42 13.68 13.63 -8.37
CA PHE A 42 13.47 13.52 -6.94
C PHE A 42 14.64 12.83 -6.24
N LYS A 43 14.97 13.32 -5.04
CA LYS A 43 16.01 12.74 -4.18
C LYS A 43 15.40 12.33 -2.85
N PHE A 44 15.88 11.22 -2.32
CA PHE A 44 15.57 10.80 -0.97
C PHE A 44 15.93 11.93 0.01
N PRO A 45 14.99 12.39 0.88
CA PRO A 45 15.18 13.56 1.74
C PRO A 45 16.19 13.32 2.88
N GLY A 46 16.60 12.07 3.11
CA GLY A 46 17.50 11.68 4.18
C GLY A 46 16.78 11.50 5.53
N PHE A 47 17.41 10.73 6.42
CA PHE A 47 16.83 10.37 7.73
C PHE A 47 16.57 11.54 8.67
N SER A 48 17.41 12.57 8.64
CA SER A 48 17.21 13.76 9.48
C SER A 48 15.90 14.48 9.19
N ASN A 49 15.34 14.31 7.99
CA ASN A 49 14.10 14.93 7.57
C ASN A 49 12.92 13.95 7.58
N LEU A 50 13.14 12.63 7.63
CA LEU A 50 12.10 11.60 7.53
C LEU A 50 11.07 11.64 8.66
N GLU A 51 11.50 11.94 9.89
CA GLU A 51 10.61 12.08 11.05
C GLU A 51 9.59 13.20 10.86
N HIS A 52 9.90 14.20 10.04
CA HIS A 52 9.10 15.43 9.87
C HIS A 52 8.59 15.64 8.44
N THR A 53 9.03 14.81 7.49
CA THR A 53 8.67 14.93 6.07
C THR A 53 7.71 13.83 5.72
N ASP A 54 6.52 14.21 5.26
CA ASP A 54 5.57 13.28 4.69
C ASP A 54 5.98 12.84 3.29
N ILE A 55 5.39 11.74 2.83
CA ILE A 55 5.56 11.29 1.44
C ILE A 55 5.14 12.44 0.51
N PRO A 56 5.89 12.73 -0.57
CA PRO A 56 5.55 13.83 -1.48
C PRO A 56 4.12 13.71 -1.98
N GLY A 57 3.35 14.81 -1.92
CA GLY A 57 1.94 14.81 -2.32
C GLY A 57 1.00 14.07 -1.35
N LEU A 58 1.48 13.65 -0.17
CA LEU A 58 0.70 12.90 0.82
C LEU A 58 0.75 13.56 2.22
N PRO A 59 0.15 14.75 2.40
CA PRO A 59 0.23 15.50 3.67
C PRO A 59 -0.56 14.85 4.83
N ASN A 60 -1.32 13.79 4.58
CA ASN A 60 -2.10 13.11 5.62
C ASN A 60 -2.04 11.58 5.46
N THR A 61 -0.95 11.00 5.94
CA THR A 61 -0.69 9.55 5.85
C THR A 61 -1.79 8.71 6.51
N SER A 62 -2.37 9.17 7.62
CA SER A 62 -3.47 8.44 8.28
C SER A 62 -4.72 8.38 7.41
N GLN A 63 -5.12 9.50 6.81
CA GLN A 63 -6.26 9.53 5.88
C GLN A 63 -6.02 8.65 4.65
N HIS A 64 -4.79 8.63 4.14
CA HIS A 64 -4.40 7.73 3.05
C HIS A 64 -4.61 6.26 3.41
N LEU A 65 -4.08 5.81 4.54
CA LEU A 65 -4.26 4.44 5.01
C LEU A 65 -5.73 4.12 5.32
N ASP A 66 -6.51 5.09 5.80
CA ASP A 66 -7.93 4.90 6.05
C ASP A 66 -8.69 4.67 4.73
N SER A 67 -8.36 5.40 3.67
CA SER A 67 -8.95 5.20 2.35
C SER A 67 -8.71 3.80 1.80
N ILE A 68 -7.52 3.23 2.04
CA ILE A 68 -7.20 1.84 1.68
C ILE A 68 -8.08 0.85 2.45
N SER A 69 -8.39 1.15 3.71
CA SER A 69 -9.26 0.33 4.55
C SER A 69 -10.71 0.32 4.04
N GLU A 70 -11.19 1.46 3.52
CA GLU A 70 -12.54 1.60 2.99
C GLU A 70 -12.76 0.78 1.71
N VAL A 71 -11.76 0.74 0.81
CA VAL A 71 -11.88 0.00 -0.45
C VAL A 71 -11.77 -1.52 -0.29
N GLN A 72 -11.29 -2.02 0.85
CA GLN A 72 -11.24 -3.48 1.10
C GLN A 72 -12.63 -4.10 1.31
N GLY A 73 -13.66 -3.31 1.63
CA GLY A 73 -15.00 -3.83 1.89
C GLY A 73 -15.07 -4.71 3.14
N PHE A 74 -14.22 -4.45 4.14
CA PHE A 74 -14.24 -5.17 5.41
C PHE A 74 -15.57 -5.02 6.14
N ASN A 75 -16.01 -6.09 6.82
CA ASN A 75 -17.22 -6.02 7.62
C ASN A 75 -17.05 -5.02 8.79
N PRO A 76 -18.13 -4.37 9.26
CA PRO A 76 -18.06 -3.34 10.30
C PRO A 76 -17.42 -3.80 11.62
N GLY A 77 -17.57 -5.08 11.98
CA GLY A 77 -16.97 -5.65 13.19
C GLY A 77 -15.44 -5.71 13.09
N PHE A 78 -14.92 -6.18 11.95
CA PHE A 78 -13.48 -6.22 11.69
C PHE A 78 -12.87 -4.81 11.57
N LEU A 79 -13.58 -3.85 10.97
CA LEU A 79 -13.10 -2.47 10.87
C LEU A 79 -12.79 -1.83 12.23
N LYS A 80 -13.52 -2.21 13.30
CA LYS A 80 -13.28 -1.69 14.66
C LYS A 80 -11.91 -2.09 15.23
N ILE A 81 -11.39 -3.25 14.84
CA ILE A 81 -10.04 -3.70 15.25
C ILE A 81 -8.98 -3.35 14.21
N TRP A 82 -9.37 -3.34 12.93
CA TRP A 82 -8.47 -3.04 11.82
C TRP A 82 -8.02 -1.59 11.79
N LYS A 83 -8.94 -0.61 11.91
CA LYS A 83 -8.57 0.81 11.82
C LYS A 83 -7.56 1.22 12.91
N PRO A 84 -7.75 0.90 14.20
CA PRO A 84 -6.74 1.23 15.22
C PRO A 84 -5.38 0.58 14.95
N PHE A 85 -5.37 -0.65 14.42
CA PHE A 85 -4.15 -1.36 14.05
C PHE A 85 -3.44 -0.72 12.85
N PHE A 86 -4.15 -0.56 11.74
CA PHE A 86 -3.57 -0.13 10.47
C PHE A 86 -3.21 1.36 10.45
N LEU A 87 -3.91 2.17 11.24
CA LEU A 87 -3.66 3.61 11.39
C LEU A 87 -2.74 3.94 12.59
N SER A 88 -2.20 2.92 13.28
CA SER A 88 -1.26 3.11 14.38
C SER A 88 0.04 3.77 13.90
N GLU A 89 0.75 4.45 14.80
CA GLU A 89 2.04 5.07 14.50
C GLU A 89 3.04 4.06 13.96
N CYS A 90 3.13 2.86 14.53
CA CYS A 90 4.00 1.80 14.04
C CYS A 90 3.67 1.39 12.60
N SER A 91 2.39 1.26 12.25
CA SER A 91 1.97 0.94 10.88
C SER A 91 2.27 2.08 9.90
N ILE A 92 2.09 3.33 10.33
CA ILE A 92 2.46 4.53 9.55
C ILE A 92 3.97 4.58 9.28
N THR A 93 4.80 4.30 10.29
CA THR A 93 6.26 4.24 10.13
C THR A 93 6.66 3.15 9.15
N VAL A 94 6.13 1.92 9.32
CA VAL A 94 6.38 0.81 8.38
C VAL A 94 5.99 1.21 6.96
N PHE A 95 4.84 1.86 6.78
CA PHE A 95 4.39 2.36 5.48
C PHE A 95 5.34 3.41 4.88
N LYS A 96 5.69 4.45 5.64
CA LYS A 96 6.58 5.53 5.16
C LYS A 96 7.97 5.00 4.81
N ASP A 97 8.55 4.19 5.69
CA ASP A 97 9.90 3.68 5.49
C ASP A 97 9.94 2.66 4.35
N THR A 98 8.91 1.82 4.20
CA THR A 98 8.81 0.90 3.05
C THR A 98 8.68 1.66 1.74
N PHE A 99 7.90 2.74 1.69
CA PHE A 99 7.82 3.59 0.50
C PHE A 99 9.20 4.10 0.08
N TRP A 100 9.96 4.66 1.02
CA TRP A 100 11.29 5.18 0.74
C TRP A 100 12.31 4.09 0.41
N TRP A 101 12.21 2.94 1.07
CA TRP A 101 13.04 1.79 0.76
C TRP A 101 12.83 1.36 -0.68
N PHE A 102 11.56 1.25 -1.11
CA PHE A 102 11.21 0.86 -2.46
C PHE A 102 11.64 1.91 -3.50
N PHE A 103 11.54 3.20 -3.17
CA PHE A 103 12.03 4.29 -4.01
C PHE A 103 13.54 4.20 -4.26
N LEU A 104 14.33 3.98 -3.20
CA LEU A 104 15.78 3.80 -3.32
C LEU A 104 16.09 2.54 -4.12
N HIS A 105 15.50 1.41 -3.72
CA HIS A 105 15.73 0.11 -4.36
C HIS A 105 15.48 0.14 -5.87
N SER A 106 14.36 0.75 -6.29
CA SER A 106 13.91 0.72 -7.69
C SER A 106 14.55 1.82 -8.55
N PHE A 107 14.84 2.99 -7.98
CA PHE A 107 15.15 4.19 -8.78
C PHE A 107 16.42 4.92 -8.40
N LYS A 108 16.85 4.85 -7.13
CA LYS A 108 18.03 5.55 -6.61
C LYS A 108 18.82 4.67 -5.63
N PRO A 109 19.41 3.54 -6.06
CA PRO A 109 19.97 2.56 -5.14
C PRO A 109 21.03 3.16 -4.21
N SER A 110 20.90 2.87 -2.93
CA SER A 110 21.82 3.28 -1.87
C SER A 110 21.77 2.22 -0.78
N LEU A 111 22.63 1.20 -0.89
CA LEU A 111 22.67 0.07 0.05
C LEU A 111 22.72 0.52 1.52
N LYS A 112 23.43 1.62 1.80
CA LYS A 112 23.52 2.20 3.15
C LYS A 112 22.17 2.69 3.66
N ASP A 113 21.45 3.45 2.84
CA ASP A 113 20.16 4.03 3.22
C ASP A 113 19.04 2.97 3.17
N GLU A 114 19.10 2.05 2.20
CA GLU A 114 18.22 0.87 2.13
C GLU A 114 18.34 0.00 3.39
N ASN A 115 19.55 -0.33 3.83
CA ASN A 115 19.73 -1.12 5.06
C ASN A 115 19.19 -0.40 6.29
N ARG A 116 19.43 0.91 6.41
CA ARG A 116 18.93 1.68 7.55
C ARG A 116 17.40 1.82 7.53
N LEU A 117 16.79 1.97 6.36
CA LEU A 117 15.33 1.93 6.24
C LEU A 117 14.80 0.53 6.60
N PHE A 118 15.47 -0.54 6.18
CA PHE A 118 15.09 -1.90 6.54
C PHE A 118 15.14 -2.14 8.06
N ASP A 119 16.14 -1.60 8.76
CA ASP A 119 16.20 -1.65 10.23
C ASP A 119 15.00 -0.92 10.88
N CYS A 120 14.64 0.26 10.35
CA CYS A 120 13.48 1.01 10.81
C CYS A 120 12.16 0.26 10.55
N ILE A 121 11.99 -0.31 9.36
CA ILE A 121 10.84 -1.14 8.99
C ILE A 121 10.73 -2.34 9.92
N SER A 122 11.84 -3.04 10.16
CA SER A 122 11.89 -4.21 11.04
C SER A 122 11.49 -3.84 12.47
N SER A 123 12.02 -2.74 13.01
CA SER A 123 11.69 -2.23 14.34
C SER A 123 10.20 -1.85 14.46
N GLY A 124 9.67 -1.13 13.46
CA GLY A 124 8.26 -0.74 13.39
C GLY A 124 7.33 -1.95 13.29
N PHE A 125 7.68 -2.93 12.45
CA PHE A 125 6.91 -4.15 12.28
C PHE A 125 6.89 -5.02 13.53
N VAL A 126 8.05 -5.22 14.19
CA VAL A 126 8.11 -5.98 15.45
C VAL A 126 7.28 -5.30 16.53
N SER A 127 7.36 -3.97 16.63
CA SER A 127 6.53 -3.21 17.58
C SER A 127 5.04 -3.42 17.30
N LEU A 128 4.64 -3.32 16.03
CA LEU A 128 3.27 -3.57 15.58
C LEU A 128 2.81 -5.00 15.91
N LEU A 129 3.66 -6.00 15.71
CA LEU A 129 3.37 -7.40 16.00
C LEU A 129 3.20 -7.67 17.50
N LEU A 130 3.97 -7.00 18.35
CA LEU A 130 3.91 -7.14 19.81
C LEU A 130 2.73 -6.38 20.44
N MET A 131 2.24 -5.32 19.80
CA MET A 131 1.08 -4.55 20.29
C MET A 131 -0.26 -5.27 20.11
N VAL A 132 -0.34 -6.26 19.23
CA VAL A 132 -1.60 -6.91 18.85
C VAL A 132 -1.88 -8.15 19.71
N ASP A 133 -3.11 -8.22 20.23
CA ASP A 133 -3.63 -9.39 20.93
C ASP A 133 -3.59 -10.66 20.06
N ASN A 134 -3.16 -11.78 20.65
CA ASN A 134 -2.99 -13.04 19.92
C ASN A 134 -4.28 -13.53 19.24
N ASP A 135 -5.46 -13.26 19.83
CA ASP A 135 -6.77 -13.71 19.32
C ASP A 135 -7.16 -13.07 17.98
N VAL A 136 -6.58 -11.92 17.64
CA VAL A 136 -6.85 -11.17 16.41
C VAL A 136 -5.64 -11.05 15.49
N LYS A 137 -4.45 -11.41 15.97
CA LYS A 137 -3.17 -11.32 15.27
C LYS A 137 -3.21 -11.95 13.88
N ASP A 138 -3.59 -13.21 13.80
CA ASP A 138 -3.65 -13.93 12.51
C ASP A 138 -4.62 -13.26 11.53
N LYS A 139 -5.75 -12.74 12.03
CA LYS A 139 -6.76 -12.07 11.18
C LYS A 139 -6.24 -10.75 10.63
N LEU A 140 -5.53 -9.98 11.43
CA LEU A 140 -4.96 -8.69 11.03
C LEU A 140 -3.80 -8.89 10.05
N PHE A 141 -2.84 -9.76 10.38
CA PHE A 141 -1.65 -9.98 9.55
C PHE A 141 -1.95 -10.74 8.25
N LYS A 142 -3.05 -11.49 8.19
CA LYS A 142 -3.53 -12.11 6.93
C LYS A 142 -3.82 -11.11 5.82
N VAL A 143 -4.25 -9.89 6.17
CA VAL A 143 -4.57 -8.83 5.19
C VAL A 143 -3.57 -7.67 5.20
N TYR A 144 -2.75 -7.56 6.25
CA TYR A 144 -1.82 -6.44 6.43
C TYR A 144 -0.87 -6.23 5.25
N ALA A 145 -0.19 -7.30 4.80
CA ALA A 145 0.79 -7.21 3.71
C ALA A 145 0.17 -6.63 2.42
N GLU A 146 -1.03 -7.09 2.08
CA GLU A 146 -1.73 -6.64 0.87
C GLU A 146 -2.22 -5.19 1.00
N CYS A 147 -2.78 -4.80 2.14
CA CYS A 147 -3.17 -3.42 2.39
C CYS A 147 -1.97 -2.47 2.38
N LEU A 148 -0.84 -2.89 2.96
CA LEU A 148 0.41 -2.13 2.95
C LEU A 148 0.92 -1.92 1.52
N ALA A 149 0.96 -2.98 0.71
CA ALA A 149 1.36 -2.90 -0.69
C ALA A 149 0.46 -1.95 -1.50
N GLN A 150 -0.87 -2.05 -1.33
CA GLN A 150 -1.81 -1.14 -1.98
C GLN A 150 -1.61 0.31 -1.56
N ALA A 151 -1.40 0.57 -0.26
CA ALA A 151 -1.11 1.90 0.24
C ALA A 151 0.15 2.49 -0.42
N ILE A 152 1.22 1.70 -0.51
CA ILE A 152 2.49 2.16 -1.11
C ILE A 152 2.29 2.44 -2.61
N TYR A 153 1.60 1.55 -3.33
CA TYR A 153 1.30 1.74 -4.75
C TYR A 153 0.55 3.07 -4.99
N VAL A 154 -0.53 3.33 -4.25
CA VAL A 154 -1.30 4.57 -4.39
C VAL A 154 -0.45 5.79 -4.03
N ALA A 155 0.41 5.67 -3.02
CA ALA A 155 1.33 6.75 -2.65
C ALA A 155 2.32 7.06 -3.78
N PHE A 156 2.84 6.07 -4.51
CA PHE A 156 3.69 6.31 -5.69
C PHE A 156 2.95 7.01 -6.82
N ILE A 157 1.74 6.54 -7.14
CA ILE A 157 0.90 7.17 -8.19
C ILE A 157 0.58 8.62 -7.84
N GLY A 158 0.27 8.89 -6.56
CA GLY A 158 -0.01 10.24 -6.06
C GLY A 158 1.22 11.13 -6.00
N ALA A 159 2.37 10.60 -5.60
CA ALA A 159 3.62 11.34 -5.47
C ALA A 159 4.22 11.71 -6.83
N PHE A 160 4.15 10.80 -7.81
CA PHE A 160 4.80 10.94 -9.13
C PHE A 160 3.81 10.72 -10.29
N PRO A 161 2.78 11.57 -10.45
CA PRO A 161 1.74 11.39 -11.46
C PRO A 161 2.28 11.45 -12.90
N GLN A 162 3.44 12.10 -13.11
CA GLN A 162 4.11 12.23 -14.41
C GLN A 162 5.03 11.05 -14.75
N SER A 163 5.22 10.10 -13.83
CA SER A 163 6.11 8.94 -14.02
C SER A 163 5.34 7.61 -13.98
N GLN A 164 4.05 7.63 -14.36
CA GLN A 164 3.17 6.46 -14.30
C GLN A 164 3.65 5.30 -15.19
N GLU A 165 4.43 5.56 -16.22
CA GLU A 165 5.04 4.54 -17.07
C GLU A 165 5.97 3.59 -16.30
N HIS A 166 6.47 4.00 -15.13
CA HIS A 166 7.32 3.18 -14.26
C HIS A 166 6.52 2.31 -13.27
N PHE A 167 5.20 2.52 -13.13
CA PHE A 167 4.36 1.83 -12.15
C PHE A 167 3.48 0.75 -12.81
N ASP A 168 4.14 -0.13 -13.54
CA ASP A 168 3.51 -1.20 -14.32
C ASP A 168 3.15 -2.44 -13.47
N ASP A 169 2.74 -3.50 -14.16
CA ASP A 169 2.39 -4.78 -13.54
C ASP A 169 3.60 -5.45 -12.86
N ASN A 170 4.84 -5.21 -13.32
CA ASN A 170 6.06 -5.73 -12.69
C ASN A 170 6.35 -4.99 -11.38
N PHE A 171 6.27 -3.66 -11.39
CA PHE A 171 6.39 -2.83 -10.19
C PHE A 171 5.37 -3.27 -9.12
N THR A 172 4.13 -3.49 -9.54
CA THR A 172 3.05 -3.94 -8.65
C THR A 172 3.32 -5.34 -8.10
N ALA A 173 3.82 -6.27 -8.93
CA ALA A 173 4.16 -7.63 -8.52
C ALA A 173 5.30 -7.65 -7.50
N GLU A 174 6.35 -6.88 -7.75
CA GLU A 174 7.51 -6.76 -6.87
C GLU A 174 7.10 -6.17 -5.51
N LEU A 175 6.30 -5.10 -5.51
CA LEU A 175 5.81 -4.49 -4.28
C LEU A 175 4.95 -5.46 -3.45
N ALA A 176 4.06 -6.22 -4.09
CA ALA A 176 3.26 -7.25 -3.44
C ALA A 176 4.14 -8.40 -2.91
N GLU A 177 5.19 -8.77 -3.63
CA GLU A 177 6.12 -9.81 -3.22
C GLU A 177 6.95 -9.40 -2.00
N VAL A 178 7.59 -8.22 -2.05
CA VAL A 178 8.43 -7.69 -0.98
C VAL A 178 7.64 -7.57 0.32
N THR A 179 6.49 -6.92 0.28
CA THR A 179 5.63 -6.73 1.46
C THR A 179 5.14 -8.07 2.03
N SER A 180 4.72 -9.01 1.18
CA SER A 180 4.29 -10.35 1.61
C SER A 180 5.44 -11.14 2.24
N LEU A 181 6.63 -11.09 1.65
CA LEU A 181 7.82 -11.75 2.19
C LEU A 181 8.20 -11.18 3.55
N TRP A 182 8.20 -9.86 3.70
CA TRP A 182 8.56 -9.22 4.98
C TRP A 182 7.55 -9.50 6.09
N VAL A 183 6.26 -9.51 5.77
CA VAL A 183 5.20 -9.69 6.76
C VAL A 183 4.97 -11.16 7.11
N SER A 184 5.03 -12.06 6.12
CA SER A 184 4.60 -13.47 6.29
C SER A 184 5.69 -14.50 6.04
N GLY A 185 6.83 -14.10 5.48
CA GLY A 185 7.87 -15.03 5.00
C GLY A 185 7.49 -15.80 3.74
N LEU A 186 6.31 -15.53 3.15
CA LEU A 186 5.79 -16.25 2.00
C LEU A 186 5.58 -15.30 0.82
N LYS A 187 5.84 -15.79 -0.39
CA LYS A 187 5.45 -15.09 -1.61
C LYS A 187 3.92 -15.13 -1.77
N PRO A 188 3.31 -14.06 -2.27
CA PRO A 188 1.88 -14.06 -2.51
C PRO A 188 1.56 -15.01 -3.68
N LYS A 189 0.30 -15.40 -3.80
CA LYS A 189 -0.17 -16.11 -5.00
C LYS A 189 0.14 -15.25 -6.24
N LEU A 190 0.70 -15.86 -7.27
CA LEU A 190 1.00 -15.17 -8.53
C LEU A 190 -0.22 -14.38 -9.03
N PHE A 191 0.02 -13.13 -9.43
CA PHE A 191 -1.00 -12.19 -9.91
C PHE A 191 -2.10 -11.86 -8.90
N SER A 192 -1.89 -12.09 -7.60
CA SER A 192 -2.84 -11.68 -6.54
C SER A 192 -3.22 -10.21 -6.66
N TRP A 193 -2.28 -9.35 -7.04
CA TRP A 193 -2.48 -7.92 -7.24
C TRP A 193 -3.43 -7.55 -8.39
N LYS A 194 -3.72 -8.47 -9.32
CA LYS A 194 -4.72 -8.21 -10.37
C LYS A 194 -6.13 -8.02 -9.83
N LYS A 195 -6.43 -8.55 -8.63
CA LYS A 195 -7.70 -8.35 -7.95
C LYS A 195 -7.80 -6.96 -7.29
N TRP A 196 -6.69 -6.23 -7.19
CA TRP A 196 -6.68 -4.91 -6.57
C TRP A 196 -7.58 -3.97 -7.35
N GLN A 197 -8.35 -3.19 -6.60
CA GLN A 197 -9.35 -2.29 -7.12
C GLN A 197 -8.71 -1.00 -7.67
N ARG A 198 -7.84 -1.13 -8.70
CA ARG A 198 -7.02 -0.02 -9.24
C ARG A 198 -7.82 1.24 -9.57
N ARG A 199 -9.03 1.10 -10.11
CA ARG A 199 -9.95 2.22 -10.42
C ARG A 199 -10.36 3.06 -9.19
N TRP A 200 -10.39 2.44 -8.02
CA TRP A 200 -10.77 3.08 -6.76
C TRP A 200 -9.55 3.49 -5.94
N LEU A 201 -8.36 2.99 -6.31
CA LEU A 201 -7.08 3.26 -5.71
C LEU A 201 -6.38 4.48 -6.35
N THR A 202 -6.62 4.75 -7.64
CA THR A 202 -6.01 5.89 -8.35
C THR A 202 -7.03 7.02 -8.57
N PRO A 203 -6.68 8.29 -8.33
CA PRO A 203 -7.54 9.40 -8.71
C PRO A 203 -7.83 9.40 -10.21
N ALA A 204 -9.06 9.75 -10.60
CA ALA A 204 -9.46 9.82 -12.00
C ALA A 204 -8.61 10.83 -12.78
N LYS A 205 -8.15 10.45 -13.99
CA LYS A 205 -7.37 11.31 -14.91
C LYS A 205 -8.15 12.54 -15.39
N ASP A 206 -9.44 12.63 -15.10
CA ASP A 206 -10.34 13.69 -15.56
C ASP A 206 -10.17 15.02 -14.80
N ALA A 207 -9.38 15.06 -13.72
CA ALA A 207 -9.14 16.29 -12.96
C ALA A 207 -8.13 17.26 -13.62
N ILE A 208 -7.43 16.86 -14.69
CA ILE A 208 -6.33 17.65 -15.29
C ILE A 208 -6.77 18.48 -16.52
N LYS A 209 -8.03 18.36 -17.00
CA LYS A 209 -8.46 19.04 -18.25
C LYS A 209 -9.16 20.39 -18.10
N THR A 210 -9.24 21.00 -16.91
CA THR A 210 -10.11 22.18 -16.72
C THR A 210 -9.39 23.53 -16.59
N GLU A 211 -8.08 23.63 -16.82
CA GLU A 211 -7.38 24.94 -16.75
C GLU A 211 -6.73 25.43 -18.07
N GLU A 212 -6.77 24.67 -19.17
CA GLU A 212 -6.20 25.13 -20.45
C GLU A 212 -7.18 25.81 -21.42
N ASN A 213 -8.45 26.07 -21.02
CA ASN A 213 -9.44 26.69 -21.91
C ASN A 213 -10.07 28.00 -21.40
N ILE A 214 -9.34 28.81 -20.64
CA ILE A 214 -9.73 30.21 -20.40
C ILE A 214 -8.57 31.16 -20.72
N VAL A 215 -8.14 31.18 -21.98
CA VAL A 215 -7.61 32.40 -22.63
C VAL A 215 -7.99 32.33 -24.10
N CYS A 216 -9.04 33.06 -24.48
CA CYS A 216 -9.25 33.82 -25.71
C CYS A 216 -10.70 34.35 -25.73
#